data_AF-A0A316AP86-F1
#
_entry.id   AF-A0A316AP86-F1
#
_cell.length_a   1.000
_cell.length_b   1.000
_cell.length_c   1.000
_cell.angle_alpha   90.00
_cell.angle_beta   90.00
_cell.angle_gamma   90.00
#
_symmetry.space_group_name_H-M   'P 1'
#
loop_
_entity.id
_entity.type
_entity.pdbx_description
1 polymer ?
#
loop_
_entity_poly.entity_id
_entity_poly.type
_entity_poly.pdbx_seq_one_letter_code
_entity_poly.pdbx_strand_id
1 'polypeptide(L)' 'GVSNARIEATNNKIKLLIRTAYGFRNMNNMLSLIMLSCSYVDVKIAYEWESESRESSSKAA' A
#
# COMPACT_ATOMS: atom_id res chain seq x y z
N GLY A 1 -4.28 -20.71 9.72
CA GLY A 1 -5.39 -20.40 8.80
C GLY A 1 -5.99 -19.06 9.18
N VAL A 2 -6.44 -18.27 8.20
CA VAL A 2 -7.13 -16.99 8.46
C VAL A 2 -8.58 -17.27 8.85
N SER A 3 -9.10 -16.61 9.89
CA SER A 3 -10.49 -16.80 10.31
C SER A 3 -11.46 -16.18 9.30
N ASN A 4 -12.65 -16.78 9.15
CA ASN A 4 -13.67 -16.27 8.22
C ASN A 4 -14.05 -14.82 8.52
N ALA A 5 -14.11 -14.45 9.80
CA ALA A 5 -14.37 -13.07 10.23
C ALA A 5 -13.32 -12.07 9.70
N ARG A 6 -12.03 -12.45 9.67
CA ARG A 6 -10.98 -11.60 9.11
C ARG A 6 -11.09 -11.46 7.59
N ILE A 7 -11.46 -12.53 6.89
CA ILE A 7 -11.69 -12.50 5.45
C ILE A 7 -12.87 -11.57 5.12
N GLU A 8 -13.98 -11.72 5.84
CA GLU A 8 -15.18 -10.91 5.62
C GLU A 8 -14.96 -9.43 5.92
N ALA A 9 -14.18 -9.12 6.97
CA ALA A 9 -13.77 -7.75 7.26
C ALA A 9 -12.96 -7.13 6.09
N THR A 10 -12.01 -7.88 5.52
CA THR A 10 -11.24 -7.45 4.34
C THR A 10 -12.14 -7.27 3.12
N ASN A 11 -13.06 -8.20 2.85
CA ASN A 11 -14.00 -8.10 1.73
C ASN A 11 -14.86 -6.83 1.83
N ASN A 12 -15.36 -6.53 3.03
CA ASN A 12 -16.18 -5.34 3.24
C ASN A 12 -15.36 -4.05 3.12
N LYS A 13 -14.09 -4.06 3.55
CA LYS A 13 -13.15 -2.95 3.29
C LYS A 13 -12.94 -2.72 1.79
N ILE A 14 -12.74 -3.78 1.01
CA ILE A 14 -12.58 -3.68 -0.46
C ILE A 14 -13.84 -3.11 -1.12
N LYS A 15 -15.04 -3.57 -0.73
CA LYS A 15 -16.32 -3.03 -1.25
C LYS A 15 -16.45 -1.52 -1.00
N LEU A 16 -16.06 -1.06 0.20
CA LEU A 16 -16.06 0.37 0.53
C LEU A 16 -15.04 1.14 -0.33
N LEU A 17 -13.83 0.62 -0.49
CA LEU A 17 -12.79 1.25 -1.31
C LEU A 17 -13.20 1.38 -2.78
N ILE A 18 -13.85 0.37 -3.35
CA ILE A 18 -14.40 0.45 -4.72
C ILE A 18 -15.41 1.60 -4.81
N ARG A 19 -16.28 1.78 -3.80
CA ARG A 19 -17.25 2.88 -3.78
C ARG A 19 -16.57 4.26 -3.70
N THR A 20 -15.48 4.38 -2.95
CA THR A 20 -14.68 5.62 -2.91
C THR A 20 -13.91 5.86 -4.20
N ALA A 21 -13.54 4.78 -4.90
CA ALA A 21 -12.70 4.80 -6.10
C ALA A 21 -13.48 5.07 -7.40
N TYR A 22 -14.81 5.17 -7.38
CA TYR A 22 -15.63 5.45 -8.58
C TYR A 22 -15.25 6.75 -9.31
N GLY A 23 -14.49 7.65 -8.68
CA GLY A 23 -13.92 8.84 -9.35
C GLY A 23 -12.72 8.57 -10.26
N PHE A 24 -12.10 7.38 -10.20
CA PHE A 24 -10.98 7.03 -11.06
C PHE A 24 -11.45 6.62 -12.45
N ARG A 25 -10.97 7.33 -13.48
CA ARG A 25 -11.19 6.96 -14.89
C ARG A 25 -10.36 5.75 -15.34
N ASN A 26 -9.35 5.35 -14.55
CA ASN A 26 -8.45 4.25 -14.86
C ASN A 26 -8.55 3.16 -13.78
N MET A 27 -8.81 1.92 -14.19
CA MET A 27 -8.92 0.76 -13.29
C MET A 27 -7.65 0.50 -12.48
N ASN A 28 -6.47 0.75 -13.06
CA ASN A 28 -5.19 0.60 -12.36
C ASN A 28 -5.08 1.57 -11.19
N ASN A 29 -5.60 2.81 -11.32
CA ASN A 29 -5.58 3.78 -10.22
C ASN A 29 -6.51 3.36 -9.08
N MET A 30 -7.69 2.82 -9.42
CA MET A 30 -8.58 2.21 -8.42
C MET A 30 -7.89 1.03 -7.72
N LEU A 31 -7.24 0.14 -8.48
CA LEU A 31 -6.55 -1.02 -7.93
C LEU A 31 -5.40 -0.60 -7.02
N SER A 32 -4.62 0.41 -7.39
CA SER A 32 -3.55 0.98 -6.55
C SER A 32 -4.07 1.50 -5.22
N LEU A 33 -5.23 2.17 -5.18
CA LEU A 33 -5.84 2.59 -3.91
C LEU A 33 -6.19 1.39 -3.02
N ILE A 34 -6.76 0.34 -3.61
CA ILE A 34 -7.13 -0.87 -2.87
C ILE A 34 -5.87 -1.56 -2.33
N MET A 35 -4.86 -1.74 -3.18
CA MET A 35 -3.58 -2.36 -2.81
C MET A 35 -2.87 -1.58 -1.71
N LEU A 36 -2.83 -0.25 -1.80
CA LEU A 36 -2.23 0.63 -0.79
C LEU A 36 -2.94 0.52 0.57
N SER A 37 -4.26 0.37 0.57
CA SER A 37 -5.05 0.31 1.81
C SER A 37 -5.08 -1.08 2.47
N CYS A 38 -5.01 -2.14 1.66
CA CYS A 38 -5.16 -3.52 2.12
C CYS A 38 -3.84 -4.29 2.26
N SER A 39 -2.74 -3.78 1.69
CA SER A 39 -1.42 -4.41 1.76
C SER A 39 -0.52 -3.67 2.73
N TYR A 40 0.54 -4.35 3.19
CA TYR A 40 1.64 -3.67 3.84
C TYR A 40 2.42 -2.88 2.80
N VAL A 41 2.45 -1.56 2.94
CA VAL A 41 3.26 -0.67 2.10
C VAL A 41 4.26 0.02 3.02
N ASP A 42 5.54 -0.24 2.77
CA ASP A 42 6.63 0.45 3.45
C ASP A 42 6.79 1.84 2.80
N VAL A 43 6.16 2.84 3.41
CA VAL A 43 6.25 4.23 2.94
C VAL A 43 7.47 4.88 3.57
N LYS A 44 8.61 4.68 2.92
CA LYS A 44 9.82 5.41 3.28
C LYS A 44 9.68 6.87 2.87
N ILE A 45 9.76 7.75 3.85
CA ILE A 45 9.77 9.19 3.66
C ILE A 45 11.10 9.63 3.03
N ALA A 46 11.08 10.68 2.21
CA ALA A 46 12.22 11.07 1.37
C ALA A 46 13.54 11.26 2.13
N TYR A 47 13.47 11.72 3.38
CA TYR A 47 14.66 11.89 4.22
C TYR A 47 15.29 10.57 4.68
N GLU A 48 14.51 9.49 4.82
CA GLU A 48 15.02 8.15 5.16
C GLU A 48 15.72 7.47 3.97
N TRP A 49 15.27 7.74 2.74
CA TRP A 49 15.94 7.25 1.53
C TRP A 49 17.34 7.85 1.36
N GLU A 50 17.50 9.16 1.63
CA GLU A 50 18.79 9.82 1.53
C GLU A 50 19.79 9.33 2.59
N SER A 51 19.33 9.06 3.82
CA SER A 51 20.19 8.51 4.87
C SER A 51 20.62 7.08 4.56
N GLU A 52 19.72 6.21 4.11
CA GLU A 52 20.07 4.83 3.69
C GLU A 52 20.99 4.81 2.46
N SER A 53 20.78 5.71 1.49
CA SER A 53 21.62 5.80 0.29
C SER A 53 23.04 6.27 0.62
N ARG A 54 23.19 7.25 1.53
CA ARG A 54 24.51 7.72 2.00
C ARG A 54 25.23 6.65 2.82
N GLU A 55 24.51 5.93 3.67
CA GLU A 55 25.08 4.87 4.51
C GLU A 55 25.47 3.63 3.69
N SER A 56 24.70 3.31 2.64
CA SER A 56 25.04 2.23 1.70
C SER A 56 26.26 2.58 0.83
N SER A 57 26.42 3.86 0.46
CA SER A 57 27.58 4.34 -0.30
C SER A 57 28.86 4.39 0.54
N SER A 58 28.75 4.64 1.85
CA SER A 58 29.90 4.65 2.77
C SER A 58 30.31 3.27 3.27
N LYS A 59 29.45 2.25 3.18
CA LYS A 59 29.81 0.84 3.44
C LYS A 59 30.43 0.12 2.23
N ALA A 60 30.36 0.72 1.04
CA ALA A 60 30.93 0.18 -0.19
C ALA A 60 32.35 0.70 -0.50
N ALA A 61 32.87 1.62 0.33
CA ALA A 61 34.23 2.16 0.28
C ALA A 61 35.08 1.58 1.42
#